data_AF-A0A951AFX4-F1
#
_entry.id   AF-A0A951AFX4-F1
#
_cell.length_a   1.000
_cell.length_b   1.000
_cell.length_c   1.000
_cell.angle_alpha   90.00
_cell.angle_beta   90.00
_cell.angle_gamma   90.00
#
_symmetry.space_group_name_H-M   'P 1'
#
loop_
_entity.id
_entity.type
_entity.pdbx_description
1 polymer ?
#
loop_
_entity_poly.entity_id
_entity_poly.type
_entity_poly.pdbx_seq_one_letter_code
_entity_poly.pdbx_strand_id
1 'polypeptide(L)'
;MASIPGTHYDVFAGAQTVNFGLTADPNNIPAPVPGDFNLELITNATGTGNFATRAGYQGLAILSSGGNVLTALHGSYGIVDGGGNDLITLGDGSVSIGGASGDTLIGGSGLNQFLDAHLGHESVIGGSSGTETIWGSGNDAIIGGSGGNERIGGVAGDTIHGGTGNDFIDGDRGGQSITGGSAGNETIWGGVGDTIQGGAGGNEIIGGMAGDTILGGAGNEFIDGSAGNQSIGGGSAGNETIWGGASDTIHGGAGGNETIGGMAGDTILGGTGNEFIDGSGGNQSIVGGSAGNETIWGGAGDTIQGGSAGNETIAGVAHETITGGGANAFFDATSGNESIVASSSNSTIWGGASDTIQGAPAGGSALIGFKGGSETFIDNGGGSDSISTFSQASGDLVSLNGATDAIANVVGTASTSGGDTTVTLHDGSTITFIGISSVNSGFFTTH
;
A
#
# COMPACT_ATOMS: atom_id res chain seq x y z
N MET A 1 -31.94 28.47 18.23
CA MET A 1 -31.02 29.13 17.27
C MET A 1 -31.24 30.63 17.36
N ALA A 2 -30.18 31.42 17.30
CA ALA A 2 -30.23 32.88 17.29
C ALA A 2 -29.10 33.43 16.42
N SER A 3 -29.36 34.50 15.67
CA SER A 3 -28.39 35.10 14.75
C SER A 3 -27.53 36.16 15.44
N ILE A 4 -26.22 36.13 15.19
CA ILE A 4 -25.32 37.19 15.64
C ILE A 4 -25.59 38.46 14.81
N PRO A 5 -25.92 39.60 15.45
CA PRO A 5 -26.28 40.79 14.71
C PRO A 5 -25.16 41.30 13.80
N GLY A 6 -25.49 41.49 12.51
CA GLY A 6 -24.56 42.06 11.52
C GLY A 6 -23.57 41.07 10.90
N THR A 7 -23.74 39.77 11.12
CA THR A 7 -22.94 38.71 10.50
C THR A 7 -23.84 37.67 9.82
N HIS A 8 -23.22 36.61 9.30
CA HIS A 8 -23.90 35.46 8.71
C HIS A 8 -23.98 34.26 9.67
N TYR A 9 -23.58 34.44 10.94
CA TYR A 9 -23.55 33.37 11.94
C TYR A 9 -24.88 33.18 12.67
N ASP A 10 -25.36 31.94 12.68
CA ASP A 10 -26.43 31.46 13.54
C ASP A 10 -25.88 30.51 14.61
N VAL A 11 -26.25 30.75 15.88
CA VAL A 11 -25.79 29.95 17.03
C VAL A 11 -26.93 29.12 17.61
N PHE A 12 -26.66 27.87 17.97
CA PHE A 12 -27.61 26.97 18.64
C PHE A 12 -26.97 26.20 19.81
N ALA A 13 -27.75 25.88 20.85
CA ALA A 13 -27.29 25.13 22.01
C ALA A 13 -28.38 24.14 22.48
N GLY A 14 -28.40 22.95 21.86
CA GLY A 14 -29.44 21.96 22.11
C GLY A 14 -30.85 22.51 21.94
N ALA A 15 -31.73 22.26 22.91
CA ALA A 15 -33.10 22.77 22.93
C ALA A 15 -33.26 24.14 23.62
N GLN A 16 -32.17 24.77 24.06
CA GLN A 16 -32.22 26.04 24.79
C GLN A 16 -32.34 27.23 23.83
N THR A 17 -33.02 28.29 24.30
CA THR A 17 -32.93 29.61 23.67
C THR A 17 -31.53 30.15 23.88
N VAL A 18 -30.94 30.74 22.83
CA VAL A 18 -29.61 31.36 22.90
C VAL A 18 -29.79 32.86 23.17
N ASN A 19 -29.12 33.36 24.20
CA ASN A 19 -29.06 34.76 24.57
C ASN A 19 -27.62 35.28 24.45
N PHE A 20 -27.43 36.39 23.72
CA PHE A 20 -26.11 36.97 23.50
C PHE A 20 -25.81 38.10 24.49
N GLY A 21 -24.75 37.93 25.28
CA GLY A 21 -24.13 39.00 26.07
C GLY A 21 -23.12 39.78 25.22
N LEU A 22 -23.61 40.71 24.39
CA LEU A 22 -22.77 41.53 23.51
C LEU A 22 -21.99 42.57 24.32
N THR A 23 -20.67 42.65 24.11
CA THR A 23 -19.86 43.73 24.67
C THR A 23 -18.67 44.10 23.79
N ALA A 24 -18.22 45.35 23.86
CA ALA A 24 -16.90 45.76 23.37
C ALA A 24 -15.87 45.93 24.52
N ASP A 25 -16.35 46.01 25.76
CA ASP A 25 -15.53 46.03 26.97
C ASP A 25 -15.83 44.76 27.77
N PRO A 26 -14.91 43.79 27.82
CA PRO A 26 -15.14 42.55 28.55
C PRO A 26 -15.48 42.79 30.01
N ASN A 27 -15.27 43.97 30.60
CA ASN A 27 -15.65 44.29 31.98
C ASN A 27 -17.10 44.73 32.19
N ASN A 28 -17.82 45.10 31.12
CA ASN A 28 -19.16 45.69 31.20
C ASN A 28 -20.15 44.92 30.33
N ILE A 29 -20.74 43.85 30.88
CA ILE A 29 -21.55 42.87 30.15
C ILE A 29 -22.95 42.77 30.76
N PRO A 30 -24.01 42.60 29.95
CA PRO A 30 -25.35 42.34 30.45
C PRO A 30 -25.40 41.15 31.43
N ALA A 31 -26.36 41.17 32.36
CA ALA A 31 -26.61 40.03 33.23
C ALA A 31 -27.14 38.83 32.41
N PRO A 32 -26.73 37.58 32.72
CA PRO A 32 -27.24 36.40 32.04
C PRO A 32 -28.73 36.22 32.33
N VAL A 33 -29.46 35.66 31.35
CA VAL A 33 -30.89 35.34 31.44
C VAL A 33 -31.04 33.94 32.03
N PRO A 34 -31.68 33.77 33.20
CA PRO A 34 -31.86 32.46 33.82
C PRO A 34 -32.68 31.51 32.93
N GLY A 35 -32.16 30.31 32.70
CA GLY A 35 -32.83 29.25 31.92
C GLY A 35 -32.41 29.20 30.44
N ASP A 36 -31.87 30.30 29.91
CA ASP A 36 -31.32 30.37 28.56
C ASP A 36 -29.86 29.91 28.51
N PHE A 37 -29.40 29.57 27.30
CA PHE A 37 -27.97 29.45 27.02
C PHE A 37 -27.40 30.84 26.76
N ASN A 38 -26.56 31.32 27.67
CA ASN A 38 -25.95 32.64 27.61
C ASN A 38 -24.54 32.53 26.99
N LEU A 39 -24.38 33.10 25.79
CA LEU A 39 -23.10 33.22 25.09
C LEU A 39 -22.56 34.64 25.25
N GLU A 40 -21.37 34.77 25.85
CA GLU A 40 -20.64 36.04 25.90
C GLU A 40 -19.99 36.28 24.53
N LEU A 41 -20.28 37.43 23.90
CA LEU A 41 -19.71 37.77 22.60
C LEU A 41 -18.94 39.09 22.69
N ILE A 42 -17.62 38.99 22.68
CA ILE A 42 -16.72 40.14 22.71
C ILE A 42 -16.53 40.64 21.28
N THR A 43 -17.09 41.81 20.99
CA THR A 43 -17.01 42.50 19.71
C THR A 43 -15.81 43.46 19.69
N ASN A 44 -15.15 43.61 18.53
CA ASN A 44 -14.05 44.56 18.32
C ASN A 44 -12.79 44.31 19.19
N ALA A 45 -12.56 43.07 19.65
CA ALA A 45 -11.35 42.77 20.41
C ALA A 45 -10.11 42.88 19.51
N THR A 46 -9.16 43.74 19.87
CA THR A 46 -7.84 43.80 19.24
C THR A 46 -6.89 42.84 19.97
N GLY A 47 -7.07 41.52 19.78
CA GLY A 47 -6.15 40.49 20.27
C GLY A 47 -6.81 39.19 20.76
N THR A 48 -6.05 38.10 20.74
CA THR A 48 -6.44 36.73 21.15
C THR A 48 -6.16 36.47 22.64
N GLY A 49 -6.57 37.38 23.52
CA GLY A 49 -6.38 37.21 24.97
C GLY A 49 -7.04 35.90 25.46
N ASN A 50 -6.42 35.24 26.44
CA ASN A 50 -7.03 34.08 27.10
C ASN A 50 -8.11 34.58 28.07
N PHE A 51 -9.32 34.83 27.56
CA PHE A 51 -10.45 35.35 28.32
C PHE A 51 -11.19 34.18 28.97
N ALA A 52 -11.39 34.20 30.30
CA ALA A 52 -12.18 33.17 30.96
C ALA A 52 -13.68 33.42 30.81
N THR A 53 -14.48 32.35 30.73
CA THR A 53 -15.95 32.44 30.78
C THR A 53 -16.41 33.08 32.10
N ARG A 54 -17.31 34.06 32.02
CA ARG A 54 -17.89 34.68 33.22
C ARG A 54 -18.93 33.82 33.92
N ALA A 55 -19.10 34.05 35.23
CA ALA A 55 -20.13 33.39 36.02
C ALA A 55 -21.53 33.60 35.41
N GLY A 56 -22.23 32.49 35.17
CA GLY A 56 -23.57 32.48 34.58
C GLY A 56 -23.62 32.45 33.06
N TYR A 57 -22.48 32.58 32.37
CA TYR A 57 -22.34 32.33 30.93
C TYR A 57 -21.89 30.88 30.68
N GLN A 58 -22.39 30.28 29.60
CA GLN A 58 -22.09 28.90 29.22
C GLN A 58 -21.07 28.80 28.07
N GLY A 59 -20.82 29.92 27.38
CA GLY A 59 -19.79 29.99 26.35
C GLY A 59 -19.24 31.40 26.19
N LEU A 60 -18.14 31.48 25.45
CA LEU A 60 -17.46 32.72 25.10
C LEU A 60 -16.99 32.67 23.64
N ALA A 61 -17.21 33.75 22.91
CA ALA A 61 -16.68 33.96 21.57
C ALA A 61 -16.18 35.40 21.36
N ILE A 62 -15.25 35.56 20.42
CA ILE A 62 -14.71 36.86 19.98
C ILE A 62 -15.11 37.06 18.52
N LEU A 63 -15.63 38.24 18.20
CA LEU A 63 -15.99 38.65 16.85
C LEU A 63 -15.17 39.87 16.41
N SER A 64 -14.54 39.79 15.25
CA SER A 64 -13.84 40.92 14.64
C SER A 64 -14.80 42.04 14.26
N SER A 65 -14.27 43.27 14.09
CA SER A 65 -15.07 44.42 13.68
C SER A 65 -15.70 44.29 12.29
N GLY A 66 -15.13 43.45 11.43
CA GLY A 66 -15.64 43.16 10.08
C GLY A 66 -16.72 42.08 10.06
N GLY A 67 -16.92 41.36 11.16
CA GLY A 67 -17.92 40.29 11.25
C GLY A 67 -17.52 38.97 10.60
N ASN A 68 -16.35 38.91 9.94
CA ASN A 68 -15.88 37.78 9.14
C ASN A 68 -14.79 36.92 9.82
N VAL A 69 -14.52 37.19 11.10
CA VAL A 69 -13.59 36.38 11.91
C VAL A 69 -14.24 36.13 13.27
N LEU A 70 -14.46 34.86 13.58
CA LEU A 70 -15.09 34.39 14.80
C LEU A 70 -14.16 33.41 15.52
N THR A 71 -13.84 33.68 16.78
CA THR A 71 -13.11 32.74 17.65
C THR A 71 -14.01 32.24 18.76
N ALA A 72 -14.45 30.99 18.68
CA ALA A 72 -15.31 30.31 19.65
C ALA A 72 -14.45 29.67 20.74
N LEU A 73 -14.07 30.46 21.75
CA LEU A 73 -13.09 30.08 22.77
C LEU A 73 -13.55 28.93 23.67
N HIS A 74 -14.77 29.02 24.23
CA HIS A 74 -15.24 28.14 25.30
C HIS A 74 -16.70 27.81 25.16
N GLY A 75 -17.10 26.64 25.69
CA GLY A 75 -18.49 26.23 25.86
C GLY A 75 -18.88 25.06 24.96
N SER A 76 -20.18 24.75 24.94
CA SER A 76 -20.74 23.67 24.11
C SER A 76 -21.96 24.16 23.35
N TYR A 77 -21.78 24.46 22.07
CA TYR A 77 -22.80 25.02 21.18
C TYR A 77 -22.41 24.76 19.72
N GLY A 78 -23.33 25.02 18.80
CA GLY A 78 -23.07 24.98 17.38
C GLY A 78 -23.17 26.35 16.72
N ILE A 79 -22.43 26.52 15.64
CA ILE A 79 -22.39 27.69 14.75
C ILE A 79 -22.73 27.20 13.35
N VAL A 80 -23.58 27.93 12.64
CA VAL A 80 -23.78 27.78 11.19
C VAL A 80 -23.46 29.11 10.56
N ASP A 81 -22.53 29.13 9.62
CA ASP A 81 -22.34 30.28 8.75
C ASP A 81 -23.21 30.17 7.50
N GLY A 82 -23.90 31.28 7.19
CA GLY A 82 -24.84 31.38 6.09
C GLY A 82 -24.25 31.97 4.81
N GLY A 83 -22.97 32.37 4.81
CA GLY A 83 -22.32 32.94 3.64
C GLY A 83 -21.19 33.90 3.98
N GLY A 84 -20.36 34.21 2.99
CA GLY A 84 -19.14 34.98 3.20
C GLY A 84 -17.93 34.07 2.99
N ASN A 85 -16.74 34.65 3.20
CA ASN A 85 -15.49 33.91 3.26
C ASN A 85 -14.89 34.28 4.61
N ASP A 86 -15.18 33.45 5.59
CA ASP A 86 -14.96 33.75 6.98
C ASP A 86 -13.87 32.88 7.58
N LEU A 87 -13.24 33.37 8.65
CA LEU A 87 -12.31 32.59 9.46
C LEU A 87 -12.97 32.25 10.79
N ILE A 88 -13.24 30.97 11.01
CA ILE A 88 -13.86 30.47 12.23
C ILE A 88 -12.84 29.58 12.96
N THR A 89 -12.47 29.97 14.18
CA THR A 89 -11.49 29.25 15.00
C THR A 89 -12.11 28.76 16.30
N LEU A 90 -11.92 27.50 16.64
CA LEU A 90 -12.39 26.89 17.89
C LEU A 90 -11.32 26.95 18.98
N GLY A 91 -11.76 27.03 20.23
CA GLY A 91 -10.91 26.94 21.43
C GLY A 91 -11.03 25.59 22.12
N ASP A 92 -11.16 25.60 23.45
CA ASP A 92 -11.22 24.38 24.27
C ASP A 92 -12.65 23.80 24.42
N GLY A 93 -13.64 24.47 23.83
CA GLY A 93 -15.03 24.07 23.86
C GLY A 93 -15.36 22.87 22.94
N SER A 94 -16.48 22.21 23.23
CA SER A 94 -17.09 21.22 22.33
C SER A 94 -18.03 21.94 21.38
N VAL A 95 -17.47 22.52 20.31
CA VAL A 95 -18.20 23.36 19.36
C VAL A 95 -18.34 22.64 18.02
N SER A 96 -19.53 22.75 17.42
CA SER A 96 -19.79 22.29 16.04
C SER A 96 -19.91 23.49 15.11
N ILE A 97 -19.28 23.44 13.94
CA ILE A 97 -19.38 24.49 12.91
C ILE A 97 -19.91 23.88 11.62
N GLY A 98 -20.89 24.52 10.99
CA GLY A 98 -21.15 24.39 9.56
C GLY A 98 -20.67 25.66 8.85
N GLY A 99 -19.66 25.53 8.00
CA GLY A 99 -19.11 26.64 7.21
C GLY A 99 -19.91 26.90 5.93
N ALA A 100 -19.69 28.08 5.35
CA ALA A 100 -20.08 28.41 3.99
C ALA A 100 -18.92 28.26 3.00
N SER A 101 -19.26 28.22 1.71
CA SER A 101 -18.28 28.02 0.64
C SER A 101 -17.14 29.04 0.69
N GLY A 102 -15.91 28.54 0.76
CA GLY A 102 -14.71 29.38 0.80
C GLY A 102 -14.30 29.87 2.19
N ASP A 103 -14.91 29.34 3.25
CA ASP A 103 -14.51 29.58 4.63
C ASP A 103 -13.18 28.91 4.98
N THR A 104 -12.55 29.41 6.04
CA THR A 104 -11.46 28.75 6.74
C THR A 104 -11.93 28.32 8.13
N LEU A 105 -11.97 27.02 8.37
CA LEU A 105 -12.38 26.42 9.64
C LEU A 105 -11.15 25.89 10.37
N ILE A 106 -10.94 26.29 11.63
CA ILE A 106 -9.79 25.86 12.42
C ILE A 106 -10.29 25.25 13.73
N GLY A 107 -9.93 24.00 13.97
CA GLY A 107 -10.16 23.28 15.22
C GLY A 107 -9.35 23.84 16.38
N GLY A 108 -9.72 23.46 17.60
CA GLY A 108 -9.11 23.96 18.83
C GLY A 108 -8.47 22.87 19.66
N SER A 109 -8.55 22.99 20.97
CA SER A 109 -8.07 21.99 21.93
C SER A 109 -9.21 21.23 22.63
N GLY A 110 -10.45 21.51 22.24
CA GLY A 110 -11.65 20.96 22.86
C GLY A 110 -11.91 19.51 22.46
N LEU A 111 -12.71 18.81 23.27
CA LEU A 111 -13.10 17.44 22.99
C LEU A 111 -14.36 17.41 22.11
N ASN A 112 -14.39 16.53 21.09
CA ASN A 112 -15.54 16.29 20.21
C ASN A 112 -15.99 17.52 19.41
N GLN A 113 -15.06 18.18 18.72
CA GLN A 113 -15.43 19.25 17.80
C GLN A 113 -15.89 18.66 16.46
N PHE A 114 -16.86 19.31 15.82
CA PHE A 114 -17.34 18.92 14.50
C PHE A 114 -17.14 20.09 13.55
N LEU A 115 -16.37 19.89 12.48
CA LEU A 115 -16.10 20.88 11.46
C LEU A 115 -16.73 20.37 10.16
N ASP A 116 -17.82 21.01 9.76
CA ASP A 116 -18.60 20.67 8.59
C ASP A 116 -18.35 21.70 7.48
N ALA A 117 -17.61 21.28 6.47
CA ALA A 117 -17.25 21.99 5.25
C ALA A 117 -18.08 21.49 4.05
N HIS A 118 -19.36 21.17 4.25
CA HIS A 118 -20.17 20.58 3.17
C HIS A 118 -20.54 21.52 2.00
N LEU A 119 -20.22 22.82 2.08
CA LEU A 119 -20.63 23.81 1.07
C LEU A 119 -19.55 24.07 -0.01
N GLY A 120 -18.38 23.46 0.13
CA GLY A 120 -17.31 23.31 -0.85
C GLY A 120 -16.34 24.48 -0.95
N HIS A 121 -15.09 24.17 -1.27
CA HIS A 121 -13.94 25.06 -1.35
C HIS A 121 -13.47 25.64 -0.01
N GLU A 122 -13.75 24.98 1.11
CA GLU A 122 -13.27 25.38 2.41
C GLU A 122 -11.82 24.93 2.66
N SER A 123 -11.13 25.70 3.50
CA SER A 123 -9.85 25.30 4.10
C SER A 123 -10.12 24.87 5.54
N VAL A 124 -9.94 23.58 5.84
CA VAL A 124 -10.12 23.05 7.19
C VAL A 124 -8.78 22.66 7.80
N ILE A 125 -8.53 23.12 9.02
CA ILE A 125 -7.34 22.79 9.80
C ILE A 125 -7.79 22.17 11.12
N GLY A 126 -7.34 20.95 11.42
CA GLY A 126 -7.59 20.26 12.68
C GLY A 126 -6.98 20.96 13.88
N GLY A 127 -7.37 20.50 15.07
CA GLY A 127 -6.99 21.10 16.34
C GLY A 127 -5.56 20.83 16.78
N SER A 128 -5.18 21.35 17.95
CA SER A 128 -3.90 21.01 18.60
C SER A 128 -4.00 19.75 19.48
N SER A 129 -5.21 19.33 19.81
CA SER A 129 -5.51 18.19 20.66
C SER A 129 -7.01 17.93 20.65
N GLY A 130 -7.41 16.72 21.02
CA GLY A 130 -8.83 16.39 21.17
C GLY A 130 -9.24 15.33 20.18
N THR A 131 -10.53 15.27 19.90
CA THR A 131 -11.05 14.40 18.84
C THR A 131 -11.98 15.24 18.00
N GLU A 132 -11.67 15.34 16.73
CA GLU A 132 -12.41 16.16 15.78
C GLU A 132 -13.07 15.22 14.76
N THR A 133 -14.27 15.59 14.32
CA THR A 133 -14.85 15.03 13.10
C THR A 133 -14.90 16.14 12.09
N ILE A 134 -14.21 15.93 10.98
CA ILE A 134 -14.11 16.86 9.85
C ILE A 134 -14.85 16.23 8.68
N TRP A 135 -15.78 16.96 8.09
CA TRP A 135 -16.54 16.51 6.93
C TRP A 135 -16.41 17.53 5.80
N GLY A 136 -15.74 17.16 4.71
CA GLY A 136 -15.64 17.96 3.49
C GLY A 136 -16.73 17.62 2.46
N SER A 137 -16.96 18.52 1.52
CA SER A 137 -17.66 18.24 0.28
C SER A 137 -17.19 19.19 -0.82
N GLY A 138 -16.54 18.65 -1.84
CA GLY A 138 -16.32 19.38 -3.08
C GLY A 138 -15.10 20.28 -3.06
N ASN A 139 -13.94 19.70 -3.36
CA ASN A 139 -12.66 20.39 -3.54
C ASN A 139 -12.18 21.20 -2.33
N ASP A 140 -12.26 20.58 -1.16
CA ASP A 140 -11.76 21.17 0.08
C ASP A 140 -10.27 20.88 0.30
N ALA A 141 -9.62 21.75 1.06
CA ALA A 141 -8.27 21.52 1.57
C ALA A 141 -8.36 21.21 3.06
N ILE A 142 -8.18 19.95 3.42
CA ILE A 142 -8.29 19.46 4.80
C ILE A 142 -6.91 19.06 5.30
N ILE A 143 -6.49 19.63 6.41
CA ILE A 143 -5.26 19.28 7.12
C ILE A 143 -5.66 18.89 8.53
N GLY A 144 -5.39 17.65 8.95
CA GLY A 144 -5.59 17.20 10.32
C GLY A 144 -4.69 17.94 11.31
N GLY A 145 -4.96 17.74 12.60
CA GLY A 145 -4.35 18.48 13.69
C GLY A 145 -2.94 18.02 14.06
N SER A 146 -2.41 18.64 15.10
CA SER A 146 -1.04 18.39 15.62
C SER A 146 -0.97 17.52 16.88
N GLY A 147 -2.05 16.80 17.18
CA GLY A 147 -2.06 15.82 18.28
C GLY A 147 -3.44 15.29 18.68
N GLY A 148 -4.45 15.45 17.82
CA GLY A 148 -5.78 14.87 18.01
C GLY A 148 -5.84 13.41 17.55
N ASN A 149 -7.03 12.82 17.60
CA ASN A 149 -7.38 11.75 16.66
C ASN A 149 -8.57 12.25 15.85
N GLU A 150 -8.42 12.25 14.53
CA GLU A 150 -9.38 12.89 13.65
C GLU A 150 -10.19 11.83 12.89
N ARG A 151 -11.48 12.10 12.71
CA ARG A 151 -12.30 11.42 11.70
C ARG A 151 -12.49 12.38 10.56
N ILE A 152 -11.80 12.15 9.46
CA ILE A 152 -11.89 12.97 8.25
C ILE A 152 -12.71 12.19 7.24
N GLY A 153 -13.78 12.80 6.73
CA GLY A 153 -14.51 12.25 5.61
C GLY A 153 -14.94 13.34 4.64
N GLY A 154 -15.54 12.94 3.54
CA GLY A 154 -16.13 13.89 2.61
C GLY A 154 -16.49 13.29 1.27
N VAL A 155 -16.91 14.15 0.34
CA VAL A 155 -17.23 13.73 -1.03
C VAL A 155 -16.51 14.60 -2.05
N ALA A 156 -15.88 13.92 -3.01
CA ALA A 156 -15.31 14.39 -4.27
C ALA A 156 -14.33 15.58 -4.22
N GLY A 157 -13.11 15.33 -4.70
CA GLY A 157 -12.15 16.38 -5.08
C GLY A 157 -11.32 16.94 -3.93
N ASP A 158 -11.48 16.41 -2.73
CA ASP A 158 -10.80 16.92 -1.54
C ASP A 158 -9.31 16.57 -1.55
N THR A 159 -8.50 17.49 -1.05
CA THR A 159 -7.09 17.26 -0.70
C THR A 159 -7.00 17.11 0.80
N ILE A 160 -6.65 15.91 1.26
CA ILE A 160 -6.66 15.54 2.69
C ILE A 160 -5.23 15.22 3.13
N HIS A 161 -4.80 15.81 4.24
CA HIS A 161 -3.60 15.42 4.97
C HIS A 161 -3.97 14.99 6.39
N GLY A 162 -3.60 13.78 6.81
CA GLY A 162 -3.98 13.22 8.12
C GLY A 162 -3.48 14.02 9.33
N GLY A 163 -2.33 14.69 9.22
CA GLY A 163 -1.77 15.47 10.33
C GLY A 163 -0.94 14.58 11.27
N THR A 164 -1.19 14.64 12.58
CA THR A 164 -0.60 13.70 13.55
C THR A 164 -1.70 13.18 14.46
N GLY A 165 -1.66 11.91 14.83
CA GLY A 165 -2.76 11.30 15.56
C GLY A 165 -3.08 9.93 15.02
N ASN A 166 -3.92 9.17 15.72
CA ASN A 166 -4.48 7.95 15.13
C ASN A 166 -5.71 8.32 14.31
N ASP A 167 -5.49 8.67 13.05
CA ASP A 167 -6.53 9.25 12.22
C ASP A 167 -7.33 8.19 11.46
N PHE A 168 -8.62 8.47 11.25
CA PHE A 168 -9.49 7.70 10.39
C PHE A 168 -9.93 8.60 9.22
N ILE A 169 -9.47 8.28 8.01
CA ILE A 169 -9.79 9.02 6.79
C ILE A 169 -10.67 8.15 5.90
N ASP A 170 -11.82 8.68 5.48
CA ASP A 170 -12.79 8.01 4.60
C ASP A 170 -13.15 8.92 3.41
N GLY A 171 -12.60 8.62 2.24
CA GLY A 171 -12.83 9.39 1.00
C GLY A 171 -14.24 9.24 0.41
N ASP A 172 -15.04 8.26 0.87
CA ASP A 172 -16.37 7.88 0.38
C ASP A 172 -16.51 7.82 -1.15
N ARG A 173 -16.84 8.95 -1.80
CA ARG A 173 -17.12 9.01 -3.24
C ARG A 173 -16.33 10.10 -3.94
N GLY A 174 -16.03 9.86 -5.21
CA GLY A 174 -15.25 10.76 -6.04
C GLY A 174 -13.76 10.53 -5.83
N GLY A 175 -12.93 11.19 -6.64
CA GLY A 175 -11.48 11.09 -6.52
C GLY A 175 -10.94 12.12 -5.53
N GLN A 176 -10.27 11.68 -4.48
CA GLN A 176 -9.53 12.47 -3.50
C GLN A 176 -8.02 12.38 -3.72
N SER A 177 -7.31 13.39 -3.21
CA SER A 177 -5.86 13.33 -2.99
C SER A 177 -5.61 13.20 -1.50
N ILE A 178 -5.28 12.01 -1.02
CA ILE A 178 -5.10 11.71 0.39
C ILE A 178 -3.62 11.49 0.69
N THR A 179 -3.13 12.13 1.75
CA THR A 179 -1.82 11.85 2.33
C THR A 179 -1.99 11.53 3.81
N GLY A 180 -1.45 10.39 4.25
CA GLY A 180 -1.45 9.97 5.65
C GLY A 180 -0.73 10.94 6.59
N GLY A 181 -0.75 10.60 7.88
CA GLY A 181 -0.18 11.42 8.94
C GLY A 181 1.34 11.39 8.99
N SER A 182 1.93 12.32 9.74
CA SER A 182 3.37 12.33 10.03
C SER A 182 3.74 11.54 11.30
N ALA A 183 2.74 11.09 12.08
CA ALA A 183 2.89 10.27 13.28
C ALA A 183 1.52 9.75 13.73
N GLY A 184 1.48 8.52 14.27
CA GLY A 184 0.26 7.90 14.75
C GLY A 184 0.04 6.53 14.12
N ASN A 185 -1.12 5.90 14.31
CA ASN A 185 -1.54 4.75 13.49
C ASN A 185 -2.81 5.13 12.77
N GLU A 186 -2.75 5.13 11.46
CA GLU A 186 -3.78 5.69 10.60
C GLU A 186 -4.60 4.58 9.92
N THR A 187 -5.88 4.86 9.68
CA THR A 187 -6.73 4.06 8.79
C THR A 187 -7.24 4.96 7.68
N ILE A 188 -6.86 4.64 6.45
CA ILE A 188 -7.22 5.37 5.25
C ILE A 188 -8.08 4.45 4.39
N TRP A 189 -9.32 4.85 4.15
CA TRP A 189 -10.24 4.16 3.25
C TRP A 189 -10.64 5.10 2.12
N GLY A 190 -10.11 4.84 0.93
CA GLY A 190 -10.44 5.57 -0.28
C GLY A 190 -11.85 5.28 -0.79
N GLY A 191 -12.36 6.22 -1.57
CA GLY A 191 -13.47 6.07 -2.48
C GLY A 191 -13.03 5.44 -3.81
N VAL A 192 -13.49 6.01 -4.92
CA VAL A 192 -13.23 5.51 -6.28
C VAL A 192 -12.35 6.51 -7.02
N GLY A 193 -11.18 6.07 -7.47
CA GLY A 193 -10.30 6.87 -8.31
C GLY A 193 -9.42 7.81 -7.51
N ASP A 194 -9.02 7.40 -6.31
CA ASP A 194 -8.23 8.19 -5.38
C ASP A 194 -6.74 8.11 -5.66
N THR A 195 -6.02 9.14 -5.24
CA THR A 195 -4.57 9.07 -5.07
C THR A 195 -4.29 9.08 -3.57
N ILE A 196 -3.80 7.96 -3.07
CA ILE A 196 -3.52 7.75 -1.66
C ILE A 196 -2.02 7.58 -1.48
N GLN A 197 -1.43 8.43 -0.65
CA GLN A 197 -0.07 8.30 -0.18
C GLN A 197 -0.12 8.04 1.33
N GLY A 198 0.47 6.94 1.77
CA GLY A 198 0.72 6.66 3.18
C GLY A 198 1.60 7.73 3.83
N GLY A 199 1.52 7.81 5.13
CA GLY A 199 2.19 8.77 5.98
C GLY A 199 3.62 8.38 6.35
N ALA A 200 4.23 9.17 7.22
CA ALA A 200 5.47 8.79 7.91
C ALA A 200 5.19 8.18 9.31
N GLY A 201 3.94 7.77 9.51
CA GLY A 201 3.37 7.31 10.77
C GLY A 201 3.87 5.95 11.23
N GLY A 202 3.08 5.32 12.09
CA GLY A 202 3.34 4.05 12.75
C GLY A 202 2.89 2.88 11.88
N ASN A 203 1.72 2.33 12.15
CA ASN A 203 1.11 1.34 11.28
C ASN A 203 -0.06 1.95 10.54
N GLU A 204 -0.16 1.69 9.23
CA GLU A 204 -1.27 2.18 8.41
C GLU A 204 -2.09 1.04 7.85
N ILE A 205 -3.41 1.21 7.84
CA ILE A 205 -4.32 0.40 7.03
C ILE A 205 -4.78 1.27 5.88
N ILE A 206 -4.49 0.87 4.65
CA ILE A 206 -4.87 1.60 3.45
C ILE A 206 -5.75 0.69 2.60
N GLY A 207 -6.95 1.13 2.25
CA GLY A 207 -7.80 0.42 1.29
C GLY A 207 -8.64 1.39 0.48
N GLY A 208 -9.51 0.88 -0.39
CA GLY A 208 -10.37 1.71 -1.22
C GLY A 208 -11.28 0.92 -2.13
N MET A 209 -11.95 1.61 -3.05
CA MET A 209 -12.72 0.99 -4.13
C MET A 209 -11.89 0.97 -5.42
N ALA A 210 -12.54 0.84 -6.58
CA ALA A 210 -11.85 0.63 -7.85
C ALA A 210 -11.13 1.88 -8.35
N GLY A 211 -9.93 1.70 -8.91
CA GLY A 211 -9.24 2.71 -9.71
C GLY A 211 -8.28 3.61 -8.93
N ASP A 212 -7.90 3.21 -7.72
CA ASP A 212 -7.04 4.00 -6.86
C ASP A 212 -5.56 3.81 -7.22
N THR A 213 -4.79 4.87 -7.00
CA THR A 213 -3.33 4.84 -6.97
C THR A 213 -2.90 4.93 -5.52
N ILE A 214 -2.37 3.83 -5.00
CA ILE A 214 -1.96 3.70 -3.60
C ILE A 214 -0.43 3.61 -3.55
N LEU A 215 0.19 4.45 -2.73
CA LEU A 215 1.60 4.33 -2.38
C LEU A 215 1.69 4.24 -0.85
N GLY A 216 2.32 3.18 -0.34
CA GLY A 216 2.58 3.02 1.09
C GLY A 216 3.45 4.14 1.66
N GLY A 217 3.42 4.26 2.99
CA GLY A 217 4.14 5.25 3.75
C GLY A 217 5.55 4.81 4.17
N ALA A 218 5.98 5.30 5.32
CA ALA A 218 6.98 4.63 6.14
C ALA A 218 6.26 4.06 7.36
N GLY A 219 6.63 2.85 7.80
CA GLY A 219 5.90 2.18 8.88
C GLY A 219 5.62 0.72 8.57
N ASN A 220 4.75 0.06 9.33
CA ASN A 220 4.23 -1.24 8.86
C ASN A 220 2.85 -1.02 8.25
N GLU A 221 2.72 -1.35 6.97
CA GLU A 221 1.46 -1.12 6.24
C GLU A 221 0.68 -2.40 6.00
N PHE A 222 -0.63 -2.31 6.10
CA PHE A 222 -1.57 -3.24 5.50
C PHE A 222 -2.33 -2.51 4.39
N ILE A 223 -2.06 -2.89 3.14
CA ILE A 223 -2.69 -2.33 1.94
C ILE A 223 -3.69 -3.35 1.39
N ASP A 224 -4.97 -3.02 1.42
CA ASP A 224 -6.09 -3.79 0.86
C ASP A 224 -6.61 -3.12 -0.41
N GLY A 225 -6.04 -3.53 -1.54
CA GLY A 225 -6.49 -3.15 -2.88
C GLY A 225 -7.50 -4.12 -3.48
N SER A 226 -8.15 -4.98 -2.68
CA SER A 226 -8.95 -6.11 -3.19
C SER A 226 -10.17 -5.73 -4.05
N ALA A 227 -10.60 -4.46 -4.00
CA ALA A 227 -11.83 -4.00 -4.64
C ALA A 227 -11.58 -3.30 -5.99
N GLY A 228 -11.57 -4.07 -7.07
CA GLY A 228 -11.37 -3.54 -8.43
C GLY A 228 -9.91 -3.24 -8.73
N ASN A 229 -9.63 -2.67 -9.91
CA ASN A 229 -8.28 -2.54 -10.43
C ASN A 229 -7.53 -1.36 -9.80
N GLN A 230 -6.37 -1.63 -9.21
CA GLN A 230 -5.52 -0.67 -8.50
C GLN A 230 -4.13 -0.52 -9.12
N SER A 231 -3.48 0.60 -8.81
CA SER A 231 -2.03 0.76 -8.93
C SER A 231 -1.45 0.90 -7.53
N ILE A 232 -0.77 -0.13 -7.03
CA ILE A 232 -0.26 -0.20 -5.67
C ILE A 232 1.26 -0.19 -5.67
N GLY A 233 1.85 0.70 -4.88
CA GLY A 233 3.26 0.69 -4.50
C GLY A 233 3.39 0.48 -2.99
N GLY A 234 4.31 -0.38 -2.56
CA GLY A 234 4.67 -0.52 -1.15
C GLY A 234 5.35 0.73 -0.58
N GLY A 235 5.61 0.68 0.72
CA GLY A 235 6.21 1.77 1.48
C GLY A 235 7.71 1.97 1.21
N SER A 236 8.26 2.98 1.87
CA SER A 236 9.68 3.32 1.83
C SER A 236 10.51 2.65 2.93
N ALA A 237 9.85 2.07 3.95
CA ALA A 237 10.45 1.33 5.04
C ALA A 237 9.38 0.63 5.88
N GLY A 238 9.77 -0.52 6.45
CA GLY A 238 9.02 -1.28 7.46
C GLY A 238 8.52 -2.59 6.87
N ASN A 239 7.53 -3.25 7.49
CA ASN A 239 7.00 -4.51 6.94
C ASN A 239 5.60 -4.29 6.38
N GLU A 240 5.38 -4.75 5.17
CA GLU A 240 4.19 -4.47 4.42
C GLU A 240 3.42 -5.76 4.10
N THR A 241 2.10 -5.67 4.15
CA THR A 241 1.19 -6.70 3.62
C THR A 241 0.30 -6.04 2.59
N ILE A 242 0.40 -6.48 1.34
CA ILE A 242 -0.31 -5.94 0.19
C ILE A 242 -1.20 -7.04 -0.38
N TRP A 243 -2.50 -6.81 -0.43
CA TRP A 243 -3.47 -7.69 -1.08
C TRP A 243 -4.14 -6.98 -2.24
N GLY A 244 -3.81 -7.39 -3.46
CA GLY A 244 -4.47 -6.95 -4.68
C GLY A 244 -5.81 -7.64 -4.92
N GLY A 245 -6.67 -6.93 -5.65
CA GLY A 245 -7.82 -7.46 -6.35
C GLY A 245 -7.39 -8.10 -7.68
N ALA A 246 -8.27 -8.06 -8.67
CA ALA A 246 -7.98 -8.61 -9.99
C ALA A 246 -7.51 -7.51 -10.94
N SER A 247 -6.50 -7.83 -11.75
CA SER A 247 -5.95 -6.93 -12.77
C SER A 247 -5.29 -5.67 -12.20
N ASP A 248 -4.57 -5.86 -11.09
CA ASP A 248 -3.81 -4.82 -10.41
C ASP A 248 -2.39 -4.71 -10.95
N THR A 249 -1.78 -3.54 -10.76
CA THR A 249 -0.33 -3.38 -10.83
C THR A 249 0.19 -3.19 -9.42
N ILE A 250 1.03 -4.10 -8.95
CA ILE A 250 1.57 -4.10 -7.59
C ILE A 250 3.08 -4.04 -7.67
N HIS A 251 3.67 -3.02 -7.06
CA HIS A 251 5.11 -2.93 -6.83
C HIS A 251 5.37 -3.01 -5.33
N GLY A 252 6.25 -3.91 -4.92
CA GLY A 252 6.78 -3.96 -3.56
C GLY A 252 7.46 -2.64 -3.17
N GLY A 253 7.67 -2.48 -1.88
CA GLY A 253 8.26 -1.29 -1.30
C GLY A 253 9.78 -1.41 -1.23
N ALA A 254 10.34 -0.63 -0.31
CA ALA A 254 11.71 -0.78 0.11
C ALA A 254 11.76 -1.03 1.62
N GLY A 255 12.58 -1.97 2.07
CA GLY A 255 12.94 -2.07 3.48
C GLY A 255 12.78 -3.48 4.04
N GLY A 256 11.73 -3.68 4.84
CA GLY A 256 11.56 -4.85 5.70
C GLY A 256 11.05 -6.06 4.94
N ASN A 257 10.14 -6.82 5.55
CA ASN A 257 9.58 -8.00 4.90
C ASN A 257 8.24 -7.65 4.28
N GLU A 258 8.03 -8.10 3.05
CA GLU A 258 6.81 -7.85 2.30
C GLU A 258 6.04 -9.15 2.10
N THR A 259 4.72 -9.08 2.29
CA THR A 259 3.79 -10.11 1.83
C THR A 259 2.93 -9.51 0.75
N ILE A 260 3.02 -10.01 -0.47
CA ILE A 260 2.27 -9.52 -1.62
C ILE A 260 1.37 -10.64 -2.12
N GLY A 261 0.06 -10.43 -2.12
CA GLY A 261 -0.88 -11.37 -2.69
C GLY A 261 -1.69 -10.74 -3.80
N GLY A 262 -2.04 -11.55 -4.80
CA GLY A 262 -2.82 -11.10 -5.95
C GLY A 262 -3.95 -12.06 -6.33
N MET A 263 -4.86 -11.57 -7.17
CA MET A 263 -5.86 -12.38 -7.86
C MET A 263 -5.52 -12.46 -9.35
N ALA A 264 -6.49 -12.85 -10.18
CA ALA A 264 -6.24 -13.10 -11.59
C ALA A 264 -5.90 -11.80 -12.36
N GLY A 265 -4.84 -11.86 -13.16
CA GLY A 265 -4.47 -10.82 -14.12
C GLY A 265 -3.50 -9.77 -13.59
N ASP A 266 -2.91 -9.99 -12.41
CA ASP A 266 -2.05 -8.99 -11.78
C ASP A 266 -0.65 -8.95 -12.40
N THR A 267 -0.05 -7.75 -12.38
CA THR A 267 1.38 -7.56 -12.60
C THR A 267 2.03 -7.24 -11.27
N ILE A 268 2.89 -8.13 -10.78
CA ILE A 268 3.56 -8.01 -9.50
C ILE A 268 5.07 -7.84 -9.74
N LEU A 269 5.63 -6.79 -9.18
CA LEU A 269 7.09 -6.58 -9.08
C LEU A 269 7.44 -6.56 -7.59
N GLY A 270 8.32 -7.45 -7.15
CA GLY A 270 8.85 -7.46 -5.79
C GLY A 270 9.64 -6.19 -5.49
N GLY A 271 9.81 -5.90 -4.21
CA GLY A 271 10.47 -4.70 -3.72
C GLY A 271 11.94 -4.91 -3.41
N THR A 272 12.33 -4.40 -2.24
CA THR A 272 13.60 -4.72 -1.60
C THR A 272 13.28 -5.19 -0.20
N GLY A 273 13.70 -6.39 0.18
CA GLY A 273 13.26 -6.93 1.47
C GLY A 273 13.38 -8.44 1.50
N ASN A 274 12.76 -9.11 2.47
CA ASN A 274 12.44 -10.52 2.23
C ASN A 274 10.97 -10.59 1.84
N GLU A 275 10.69 -11.13 0.68
CA GLU A 275 9.37 -11.11 0.08
C GLU A 275 8.72 -12.49 0.14
N PHE A 276 7.43 -12.52 0.49
CA PHE A 276 6.54 -13.63 0.20
C PHE A 276 5.51 -13.14 -0.81
N ILE A 277 5.58 -13.65 -2.04
CA ILE A 277 4.66 -13.32 -3.13
C ILE A 277 3.71 -14.51 -3.34
N ASP A 278 2.42 -14.31 -3.11
CA ASP A 278 1.34 -15.28 -3.35
C ASP A 278 0.55 -14.93 -4.62
N GLY A 279 0.95 -15.54 -5.73
CA GLY A 279 0.26 -15.53 -7.02
C GLY A 279 -0.79 -16.63 -7.17
N SER A 280 -1.15 -17.38 -6.13
CA SER A 280 -2.04 -18.55 -6.32
C SER A 280 -3.45 -18.22 -6.85
N GLY A 281 -3.85 -16.93 -6.88
CA GLY A 281 -5.18 -16.43 -7.23
C GLY A 281 -5.55 -16.37 -8.72
N GLY A 282 -4.82 -17.01 -9.63
CA GLY A 282 -5.09 -16.97 -11.07
C GLY A 282 -3.82 -16.98 -11.91
N ASN A 283 -3.84 -16.25 -13.04
CA ASN A 283 -2.69 -16.05 -13.91
C ASN A 283 -2.10 -14.65 -13.65
N GLN A 284 -0.85 -14.55 -13.23
CA GLN A 284 -0.14 -13.29 -13.01
C GLN A 284 1.17 -13.21 -13.82
N SER A 285 1.68 -11.99 -13.94
CA SER A 285 3.05 -11.70 -14.33
C SER A 285 3.81 -11.28 -13.09
N ILE A 286 4.72 -12.13 -12.61
CA ILE A 286 5.47 -11.91 -11.37
C ILE A 286 6.94 -11.71 -11.70
N VAL A 287 7.54 -10.66 -11.15
CA VAL A 287 8.99 -10.45 -11.11
C VAL A 287 9.40 -10.31 -9.65
N GLY A 288 10.38 -11.09 -9.20
CA GLY A 288 10.90 -11.04 -7.84
C GLY A 288 11.59 -9.72 -7.48
N GLY A 289 11.99 -9.60 -6.22
CA GLY A 289 12.62 -8.40 -5.68
C GLY A 289 14.01 -8.13 -6.24
N SER A 290 14.54 -6.96 -5.88
CA SER A 290 15.91 -6.59 -6.25
C SER A 290 16.95 -6.95 -5.18
N ALA A 291 16.52 -7.31 -3.96
CA ALA A 291 17.38 -7.70 -2.86
C ALA A 291 16.60 -8.42 -1.76
N GLY A 292 17.33 -9.24 -0.97
CA GLY A 292 16.83 -10.05 0.15
C GLY A 292 16.15 -11.34 -0.33
N ASN A 293 15.70 -12.23 0.56
CA ASN A 293 15.29 -13.57 0.13
C ASN A 293 13.80 -13.63 -0.22
N GLU A 294 13.50 -14.22 -1.37
CA GLU A 294 12.16 -14.30 -1.91
C GLU A 294 11.57 -15.70 -1.78
N THR A 295 10.27 -15.77 -1.46
CA THR A 295 9.43 -16.93 -1.70
C THR A 295 8.28 -16.53 -2.61
N ILE A 296 8.25 -17.08 -3.82
CA ILE A 296 7.20 -16.86 -4.81
C ILE A 296 6.37 -18.14 -4.91
N TRP A 297 5.10 -18.05 -4.57
CA TRP A 297 4.12 -19.10 -4.73
C TRP A 297 3.24 -18.78 -5.92
N GLY A 298 3.46 -19.46 -7.05
CA GLY A 298 2.69 -19.26 -8.27
C GLY A 298 1.29 -19.87 -8.22
N GLY A 299 0.52 -19.54 -9.25
CA GLY A 299 -0.74 -20.13 -9.67
C GLY A 299 -0.71 -20.52 -11.16
N ALA A 300 -1.73 -21.26 -11.57
CA ALA A 300 -1.74 -21.91 -12.86
C ALA A 300 -1.65 -20.90 -14.02
N GLY A 301 -0.62 -21.05 -14.86
CA GLY A 301 -0.43 -20.23 -16.06
C GLY A 301 0.23 -18.87 -15.80
N ASP A 302 0.92 -18.74 -14.67
CA ASP A 302 1.76 -17.59 -14.36
C ASP A 302 3.01 -17.51 -15.25
N THR A 303 3.50 -16.29 -15.40
CA THR A 303 4.86 -16.02 -15.85
C THR A 303 5.64 -15.47 -14.67
N ILE A 304 6.65 -16.21 -14.21
CA ILE A 304 7.45 -15.87 -13.03
C ILE A 304 8.89 -15.61 -13.46
N GLN A 305 9.43 -14.47 -13.06
CA GLN A 305 10.84 -14.17 -13.09
C GLN A 305 11.35 -14.00 -11.66
N GLY A 306 12.40 -14.71 -11.28
CA GLY A 306 13.05 -14.56 -9.98
C GLY A 306 13.69 -13.18 -9.79
N GLY A 307 14.04 -12.87 -8.54
CA GLY A 307 14.67 -11.61 -8.17
C GLY A 307 16.10 -11.45 -8.69
N SER A 308 16.68 -10.26 -8.53
CA SER A 308 18.07 -10.03 -8.98
C SER A 308 19.14 -10.39 -7.95
N ALA A 309 18.76 -10.64 -6.69
CA ALA A 309 19.67 -11.01 -5.61
C ALA A 309 18.91 -11.74 -4.49
N GLY A 310 19.65 -12.30 -3.52
CA GLY A 310 19.07 -13.07 -2.41
C GLY A 310 18.58 -14.46 -2.83
N ASN A 311 18.37 -15.38 -1.87
CA ASN A 311 18.01 -16.74 -2.27
C ASN A 311 16.52 -16.82 -2.58
N GLU A 312 16.19 -17.40 -3.73
CA GLU A 312 14.82 -17.51 -4.21
C GLU A 312 14.23 -18.90 -3.90
N THR A 313 12.98 -18.96 -3.49
CA THR A 313 12.15 -20.17 -3.50
C THR A 313 10.95 -19.93 -4.41
N ILE A 314 10.81 -20.71 -5.47
CA ILE A 314 9.69 -20.62 -6.40
C ILE A 314 8.92 -21.95 -6.35
N ALA A 315 7.66 -21.90 -5.95
CA ALA A 315 6.82 -23.07 -5.69
C ALA A 315 5.36 -22.83 -6.12
N GLY A 316 4.50 -23.83 -5.96
CA GLY A 316 3.06 -23.69 -6.26
C GLY A 316 2.70 -23.71 -7.74
N VAL A 317 3.68 -24.05 -8.59
CA VAL A 317 3.59 -23.96 -10.04
C VAL A 317 2.86 -25.19 -10.60
N ALA A 318 1.86 -24.97 -11.46
CA ALA A 318 1.33 -25.88 -12.49
C ALA A 318 1.04 -25.17 -13.85
N HIS A 319 1.84 -25.46 -14.88
CA HIS A 319 1.81 -24.89 -16.24
C HIS A 319 2.39 -23.48 -16.44
N GLU A 320 3.48 -23.16 -15.76
CA GLU A 320 4.11 -21.84 -15.74
C GLU A 320 5.32 -21.75 -16.67
N THR A 321 5.63 -20.51 -17.02
CA THR A 321 6.97 -20.14 -17.50
C THR A 321 7.74 -19.51 -16.37
N ILE A 322 8.82 -20.14 -15.94
CA ILE A 322 9.63 -19.71 -14.81
C ILE A 322 11.04 -19.40 -15.32
N THR A 323 11.52 -18.20 -15.04
CA THR A 323 12.91 -17.82 -15.23
C THR A 323 13.53 -17.51 -13.88
N GLY A 324 14.60 -18.20 -13.53
CA GLY A 324 15.34 -17.94 -12.30
C GLY A 324 15.94 -16.54 -12.26
N GLY A 325 16.36 -16.17 -11.05
CA GLY A 325 16.93 -14.87 -10.75
C GLY A 325 18.44 -14.77 -10.90
N GLY A 326 18.99 -13.76 -10.24
CA GLY A 326 20.43 -13.53 -10.14
C GLY A 326 21.14 -14.50 -9.20
N ALA A 327 20.43 -15.02 -8.19
CA ALA A 327 21.02 -15.70 -7.05
C ALA A 327 20.55 -17.16 -6.95
N ASN A 328 20.71 -17.78 -5.77
CA ASN A 328 20.51 -19.23 -5.67
C ASN A 328 19.03 -19.55 -5.51
N ALA A 329 18.52 -20.34 -6.43
CA ALA A 329 17.09 -20.62 -6.50
C ALA A 329 16.78 -22.08 -6.12
N PHE A 330 15.71 -22.27 -5.36
CA PHE A 330 15.04 -23.54 -5.20
C PHE A 330 13.70 -23.50 -5.93
N PHE A 331 13.43 -24.49 -6.79
CA PHE A 331 12.19 -24.61 -7.53
C PHE A 331 11.47 -25.91 -7.11
N ASP A 332 10.30 -25.78 -6.49
CA ASP A 332 9.37 -26.91 -6.29
C ASP A 332 8.31 -26.86 -7.39
N ALA A 333 8.66 -27.46 -8.53
CA ALA A 333 7.84 -27.54 -9.72
C ALA A 333 7.27 -28.94 -9.92
N THR A 334 6.84 -29.60 -8.83
CA THR A 334 6.51 -31.02 -8.90
C THR A 334 5.11 -31.35 -9.42
N SER A 335 4.36 -30.35 -9.91
CA SER A 335 2.98 -30.46 -10.39
C SER A 335 2.83 -29.69 -11.69
N GLY A 336 2.09 -30.22 -12.66
CA GLY A 336 1.93 -29.57 -13.96
C GLY A 336 3.04 -29.93 -14.94
N ASN A 337 3.12 -29.15 -16.02
CA ASN A 337 4.17 -29.24 -17.02
C ASN A 337 4.79 -27.84 -17.12
N GLU A 338 6.01 -27.67 -16.62
CA GLU A 338 6.63 -26.36 -16.48
C GLU A 338 7.71 -26.11 -17.55
N SER A 339 7.92 -24.84 -17.87
CA SER A 339 9.08 -24.37 -18.62
C SER A 339 9.97 -23.56 -17.69
N ILE A 340 11.09 -24.15 -17.24
CA ILE A 340 11.97 -23.57 -16.23
C ILE A 340 13.31 -23.19 -16.86
N VAL A 341 13.78 -21.97 -16.63
CA VAL A 341 15.16 -21.57 -16.82
C VAL A 341 15.79 -21.41 -15.44
N ALA A 342 16.86 -22.16 -15.17
CA ALA A 342 17.61 -22.03 -13.93
C ALA A 342 18.15 -20.60 -13.73
N SER A 343 18.44 -20.25 -12.48
CA SER A 343 19.04 -18.95 -12.16
C SER A 343 20.47 -18.82 -12.70
N SER A 344 21.01 -17.60 -12.71
CA SER A 344 22.41 -17.39 -13.09
C SER A 344 23.42 -17.95 -12.08
N SER A 345 22.98 -18.20 -10.84
CA SER A 345 23.77 -18.85 -9.78
C SER A 345 23.36 -20.33 -9.62
N ASN A 346 23.49 -20.91 -8.44
CA ASN A 346 23.17 -22.32 -8.26
C ASN A 346 21.66 -22.53 -8.11
N SER A 347 21.13 -23.53 -8.80
CA SER A 347 19.71 -23.87 -8.73
C SER A 347 19.52 -25.29 -8.19
N THR A 348 18.48 -25.51 -7.39
CA THR A 348 17.95 -26.85 -7.09
C THR A 348 16.54 -26.92 -7.63
N ILE A 349 16.28 -27.83 -8.56
CA ILE A 349 15.00 -27.93 -9.27
C ILE A 349 14.42 -29.31 -9.06
N TRP A 350 13.21 -29.34 -8.51
CA TRP A 350 12.37 -30.52 -8.45
C TRP A 350 11.23 -30.38 -9.46
N GLY A 351 11.45 -30.91 -10.65
CA GLY A 351 10.47 -30.94 -11.73
C GLY A 351 9.42 -32.02 -11.56
N GLY A 352 8.28 -31.78 -12.19
CA GLY A 352 7.14 -32.66 -12.38
C GLY A 352 7.36 -33.62 -13.54
N ALA A 353 6.29 -33.90 -14.25
CA ALA A 353 6.26 -34.80 -15.39
C ALA A 353 6.21 -33.97 -16.67
N SER A 354 7.01 -34.32 -17.69
CA SER A 354 6.99 -33.60 -18.97
C SER A 354 7.42 -32.13 -18.91
N ASP A 355 8.27 -31.80 -17.94
CA ASP A 355 8.87 -30.47 -17.83
C ASP A 355 9.97 -30.25 -18.86
N THR A 356 10.15 -28.99 -19.21
CA THR A 356 11.32 -28.50 -19.94
C THR A 356 12.16 -27.64 -19.02
N ILE A 357 13.38 -28.08 -18.73
CA ILE A 357 14.30 -27.36 -17.83
C ILE A 357 15.56 -26.98 -18.57
N GLN A 358 15.88 -25.69 -18.56
CA GLN A 358 17.13 -25.14 -19.06
C GLN A 358 18.12 -24.95 -17.91
N GLY A 359 19.35 -25.43 -18.11
CA GLY A 359 20.47 -25.29 -17.16
C GLY A 359 20.90 -23.84 -16.92
N ALA A 360 21.80 -23.65 -15.95
CA ALA A 360 22.20 -22.31 -15.51
C ALA A 360 23.03 -21.56 -16.58
N PRO A 361 22.62 -20.35 -17.03
CA PRO A 361 23.24 -19.70 -18.18
C PRO A 361 24.59 -19.00 -17.90
N ALA A 362 25.01 -18.83 -16.63
CA ALA A 362 26.12 -17.94 -16.26
C ALA A 362 27.17 -18.56 -15.33
N GLY A 363 27.52 -19.83 -15.52
CA GLY A 363 28.54 -20.53 -14.72
C GLY A 363 28.04 -21.05 -13.36
N GLY A 364 26.80 -20.73 -12.98
CA GLY A 364 26.06 -21.41 -11.92
C GLY A 364 25.82 -22.89 -12.23
N SER A 365 25.43 -23.67 -11.23
CA SER A 365 25.19 -25.12 -11.38
C SER A 365 23.78 -25.50 -10.94
N ALA A 366 23.07 -26.29 -11.73
CA ALA A 366 21.74 -26.78 -11.41
C ALA A 366 21.78 -28.24 -10.93
N LEU A 367 21.16 -28.54 -9.79
CA LEU A 367 20.81 -29.89 -9.36
C LEU A 367 19.34 -30.14 -9.69
N ILE A 368 19.08 -31.07 -10.60
CA ILE A 368 17.77 -31.29 -11.20
C ILE A 368 17.31 -32.71 -10.88
N GLY A 369 16.07 -32.85 -10.43
CA GLY A 369 15.36 -34.12 -10.33
C GLY A 369 13.94 -33.97 -10.84
N PHE A 370 13.36 -35.05 -11.32
CA PHE A 370 12.01 -35.08 -11.90
C PHE A 370 11.17 -36.16 -11.21
N LYS A 371 9.85 -35.95 -11.16
CA LYS A 371 8.90 -37.00 -10.73
C LYS A 371 8.64 -38.06 -11.81
N GLY A 372 9.15 -37.84 -13.02
CA GLY A 372 9.20 -38.78 -14.14
C GLY A 372 8.14 -38.50 -15.22
N GLY A 373 8.35 -39.03 -16.42
CA GLY A 373 7.52 -38.73 -17.58
C GLY A 373 8.39 -38.80 -18.84
N SER A 374 8.22 -37.84 -19.75
CA SER A 374 9.15 -37.60 -20.85
C SER A 374 9.68 -36.19 -20.72
N GLU A 375 10.86 -36.07 -20.11
CA GLU A 375 11.47 -34.81 -19.71
C GLU A 375 12.39 -34.25 -20.79
N THR A 376 12.53 -32.92 -20.86
CA THR A 376 13.53 -32.28 -21.71
C THR A 376 14.46 -31.40 -20.88
N PHE A 377 15.75 -31.70 -20.92
CA PHE A 377 16.78 -30.80 -20.41
C PHE A 377 17.40 -30.02 -21.58
N ILE A 378 17.52 -28.70 -21.46
CA ILE A 378 18.13 -27.83 -22.47
C ILE A 378 19.44 -27.28 -21.91
N ASP A 379 20.53 -27.51 -22.64
CA ASP A 379 21.83 -26.92 -22.34
C ASP A 379 21.94 -25.50 -22.91
N ASN A 380 22.59 -24.59 -22.17
CA ASN A 380 22.89 -23.23 -22.62
C ASN A 380 24.33 -22.78 -22.32
N GLY A 381 25.28 -23.72 -22.18
CA GLY A 381 26.72 -23.42 -22.21
C GLY A 381 27.25 -22.71 -20.98
N GLY A 382 26.89 -23.17 -19.78
CA GLY A 382 27.43 -22.67 -18.53
C GLY A 382 27.46 -23.73 -17.44
N GLY A 383 28.43 -23.65 -16.53
CA GLY A 383 28.32 -24.34 -15.25
C GLY A 383 28.60 -25.84 -15.22
N SER A 384 28.05 -26.53 -14.24
CA SER A 384 28.12 -27.99 -14.13
C SER A 384 26.82 -28.51 -13.53
N ASP A 385 25.95 -28.99 -14.41
CA ASP A 385 24.61 -29.40 -14.02
C ASP A 385 24.59 -30.89 -13.67
N SER A 386 23.76 -31.25 -12.69
CA SER A 386 23.58 -32.62 -12.23
C SER A 386 22.11 -32.98 -12.35
N ILE A 387 21.82 -34.04 -13.11
CA ILE A 387 20.46 -34.48 -13.40
C ILE A 387 20.27 -35.88 -12.86
N SER A 388 19.31 -36.03 -11.96
CA SER A 388 18.86 -37.31 -11.42
C SER A 388 17.55 -37.73 -12.08
N THR A 389 17.16 -39.00 -11.90
CA THR A 389 15.88 -39.58 -12.36
C THR A 389 15.62 -39.62 -13.87
N PHE A 390 16.50 -39.05 -14.69
CA PHE A 390 16.49 -39.19 -16.15
C PHE A 390 16.60 -40.65 -16.60
N SER A 391 15.90 -40.98 -17.67
CA SER A 391 15.75 -42.32 -18.23
C SER A 391 15.70 -42.29 -19.76
N GLN A 392 16.75 -42.81 -20.38
CA GLN A 392 16.81 -43.06 -21.83
C GLN A 392 15.66 -43.96 -22.33
N ALA A 393 15.05 -44.77 -21.46
CA ALA A 393 13.96 -45.68 -21.81
C ALA A 393 12.57 -45.01 -21.72
N SER A 394 12.45 -43.93 -20.95
CA SER A 394 11.18 -43.21 -20.72
C SER A 394 10.92 -42.11 -21.75
N GLY A 395 11.90 -41.85 -22.62
CA GLY A 395 11.81 -40.83 -23.67
C GLY A 395 12.40 -39.49 -23.27
N ASP A 396 13.17 -39.43 -22.19
CA ASP A 396 13.84 -38.21 -21.74
C ASP A 396 14.96 -37.81 -22.71
N LEU A 397 15.09 -36.51 -22.95
CA LEU A 397 16.00 -35.97 -23.95
C LEU A 397 16.84 -34.82 -23.38
N VAL A 398 18.08 -34.76 -23.84
CA VAL A 398 18.97 -33.62 -23.65
C VAL A 398 19.07 -32.87 -24.97
N SER A 399 18.68 -31.60 -25.01
CA SER A 399 18.82 -30.72 -26.16
C SER A 399 20.09 -29.89 -26.02
N LEU A 400 21.07 -30.16 -26.88
CA LEU A 400 22.35 -29.45 -26.92
C LEU A 400 22.29 -28.24 -27.86
N ASN A 401 23.11 -27.23 -27.60
CA ASN A 401 23.26 -26.11 -28.55
C ASN A 401 23.97 -26.61 -29.82
N GLY A 402 23.23 -26.74 -30.93
CA GLY A 402 23.76 -27.33 -32.16
C GLY A 402 24.89 -26.53 -32.83
N ALA A 403 25.08 -25.27 -32.45
CA ALA A 403 26.15 -24.41 -32.98
C ALA A 403 27.52 -24.71 -32.36
N THR A 404 27.54 -25.18 -31.11
CA THR A 404 28.76 -25.40 -30.33
C THR A 404 28.99 -26.88 -30.03
N ASP A 405 27.92 -27.64 -29.82
CA ASP A 405 27.96 -28.97 -29.22
C ASP A 405 27.43 -30.04 -30.17
N ALA A 406 28.34 -30.61 -30.96
CA ALA A 406 28.02 -31.77 -31.78
C ALA A 406 27.82 -33.02 -30.92
N ILE A 407 26.67 -33.69 -31.05
CA ILE A 407 26.28 -34.88 -30.26
C ILE A 407 27.41 -35.91 -30.16
N ALA A 408 28.05 -36.25 -31.29
CA ALA A 408 29.11 -37.26 -31.31
C ALA A 408 30.34 -36.86 -30.45
N ASN A 409 30.64 -35.57 -30.38
CA ASN A 409 31.76 -35.06 -29.57
C ASN A 409 31.41 -35.11 -28.08
N VAL A 410 30.20 -34.67 -27.71
CA VAL A 410 29.71 -34.70 -26.32
C VAL A 410 29.61 -36.14 -25.80
N VAL A 411 29.04 -37.05 -26.58
CA VAL A 411 29.00 -38.48 -26.20
C VAL A 411 30.41 -39.07 -26.08
N GLY A 412 31.35 -38.60 -26.89
CA GLY A 412 32.75 -39.02 -26.85
C GLY A 412 33.52 -38.60 -25.59
N THR A 413 33.03 -37.60 -24.83
CA THR A 413 33.62 -37.16 -23.56
C THR A 413 33.06 -37.90 -22.34
N ALA A 414 32.06 -38.77 -22.52
CA ALA A 414 31.39 -39.46 -21.44
C ALA A 414 32.36 -40.26 -20.55
N SER A 415 32.30 -40.00 -19.24
CA SER A 415 33.10 -40.67 -18.22
C SER A 415 32.20 -41.13 -17.08
N THR A 416 32.27 -42.42 -16.73
CA THR A 416 31.42 -43.00 -15.69
C THR A 416 32.24 -43.30 -14.43
N SER A 417 31.77 -42.82 -13.29
CA SER A 417 32.37 -43.07 -11.97
C SER A 417 31.27 -43.24 -10.93
N GLY A 418 31.38 -44.27 -10.08
CA GLY A 418 30.42 -44.47 -8.98
C GLY A 418 28.98 -44.83 -9.40
N GLY A 419 28.70 -45.04 -10.68
CA GLY A 419 27.35 -45.27 -11.21
C GLY A 419 26.77 -44.06 -11.95
N ASP A 420 27.46 -42.92 -11.91
CA ASP A 420 27.05 -41.67 -12.57
C ASP A 420 27.91 -41.44 -13.81
N THR A 421 27.31 -40.88 -14.87
CA THR A 421 28.02 -40.55 -16.12
C THR A 421 28.06 -39.05 -16.31
N THR A 422 29.26 -38.49 -16.47
CA THR A 422 29.47 -37.08 -16.79
C THR A 422 29.89 -36.92 -18.24
N VAL A 423 29.26 -36.00 -18.96
CA VAL A 423 29.73 -35.52 -20.27
C VAL A 423 30.29 -34.10 -20.12
N THR A 424 31.27 -33.77 -20.93
CA THR A 424 31.87 -32.43 -21.02
C THR A 424 31.50 -31.79 -22.34
N LEU A 425 31.04 -30.54 -22.26
CA LEU A 425 30.61 -29.72 -23.39
C LEU A 425 31.78 -28.91 -23.97
N HIS A 426 31.54 -28.22 -25.09
CA HIS A 426 32.58 -27.52 -25.86
C HIS A 426 33.33 -26.46 -25.05
N ASP A 427 32.62 -25.74 -24.18
CA ASP A 427 33.14 -24.67 -23.33
C ASP A 427 33.80 -25.17 -22.02
N GLY A 428 33.78 -26.48 -21.78
CA GLY A 428 34.30 -27.12 -20.58
C GLY A 428 33.29 -27.27 -19.43
N SER A 429 32.05 -26.79 -19.60
CA SER A 429 30.94 -27.10 -18.70
C SER A 429 30.60 -28.60 -18.76
N THR A 430 29.84 -29.08 -17.77
CA THR A 430 29.54 -30.52 -17.66
C THR A 430 28.08 -30.78 -17.36
N ILE A 431 27.60 -31.95 -17.81
CA ILE A 431 26.32 -32.51 -17.40
C ILE A 431 26.61 -33.87 -16.76
N THR A 432 26.28 -34.02 -15.48
CA THR A 432 26.38 -35.27 -14.74
C THR A 432 25.00 -35.92 -14.62
N PHE A 433 24.85 -37.11 -15.21
CA PHE A 433 23.67 -37.93 -15.07
C PHE A 433 23.82 -38.90 -13.89
N ILE A 434 23.10 -38.62 -12.82
CA ILE A 434 23.13 -39.40 -11.58
C ILE A 434 22.35 -40.70 -11.77
N GLY A 435 23.00 -41.83 -11.50
CA GLY A 435 22.43 -43.18 -11.63
C GLY A 435 22.38 -43.71 -13.07
N ILE A 436 22.93 -43.00 -14.04
CA ILE A 436 23.06 -43.46 -15.43
C ILE A 436 24.50 -43.91 -15.67
N SER A 437 24.69 -45.20 -15.97
CA SER A 437 26.03 -45.78 -16.16
C SER A 437 26.59 -45.66 -17.58
N SER A 438 25.80 -45.18 -18.54
CA SER A 438 26.23 -44.93 -19.92
C SER A 438 25.21 -44.10 -20.68
N VAL A 439 25.68 -43.23 -21.58
CA VAL A 439 24.83 -42.45 -22.50
C VAL A 439 25.10 -42.83 -23.95
N ASN A 440 24.11 -42.66 -24.85
CA ASN A 440 24.26 -42.87 -26.28
C ASN A 440 23.70 -41.68 -27.09
N SER A 441 23.97 -41.62 -28.39
CA SER A 441 23.58 -40.49 -29.23
C SER A 441 22.07 -40.25 -29.32
N GLY A 442 21.23 -41.27 -29.11
CA GLY A 442 19.78 -41.13 -29.09
C GLY A 442 19.23 -40.43 -27.85
N PHE A 443 20.07 -40.23 -26.83
CA PHE A 443 19.71 -39.45 -25.64
C PHE A 443 19.79 -37.93 -25.87
N PHE A 444 20.42 -37.53 -26.98
CA PHE A 444 20.68 -36.14 -27.28
C PHE A 444 19.97 -35.70 -28.56
N THR A 445 19.53 -34.45 -28.56
CA THR A 445 19.03 -33.70 -29.70
C THR A 445 19.76 -32.37 -29.78
N THR A 446 19.46 -31.58 -30.80
CA THR A 446 20.01 -30.22 -30.94
C THR A 446 18.89 -29.23 -31.15
N HIS A 447 18.97 -28.07 -30.50
CA HIS A 447 18.12 -26.90 -30.77
C HIS A 447 18.84 -25.84 -31.59
#